data_AF-A0A0I9VZA5-F1
#
_entry.id   AF-A0A0I9VZA5-F1
#
_cell.length_a   1.000
_cell.length_b   1.000
_cell.length_c   1.000
_cell.angle_alpha   90.00
_cell.angle_beta   90.00
_cell.angle_gamma   90.00
#
_symmetry.space_group_name_H-M   'P 1'
#
loop_
_entity.id
_entity.type
_entity.pdbx_description
1 polymer ?
#
loop_
_entity_poly.entity_id
_entity_poly.type
_entity_poly.pdbx_seq_one_letter_code
_entity_poly.pdbx_strand_id
1 'polypeptide(L)' 'MARFFPVRSQCQFDRPGERRFAERLEKLLEDDYLCWSNAPVGPMARYPDFVVMHSRRSSLVFEVKDWKVVTTQSMTHDP' A
#
# COMPACT_ATOMS: atom_id res chain seq x y z
N MET A 1 -14.03 3.75 -7.18
CA MET A 1 -12.89 4.11 -6.31
C MET A 1 -12.79 3.01 -5.29
N ALA A 2 -11.59 2.46 -5.08
CA ALA A 2 -11.38 1.42 -4.10
C ALA A 2 -11.81 1.85 -2.70
N ARG A 3 -12.26 0.87 -1.92
CA ARG A 3 -12.72 1.08 -0.55
C ARG A 3 -11.54 0.92 0.39
N PHE A 4 -11.43 1.83 1.36
CA PHE A 4 -10.38 1.78 2.38
C PHE A 4 -10.92 1.26 3.72
N PHE A 5 -10.12 0.45 4.41
CA PHE A 5 -10.35 0.07 5.79
C PHE A 5 -9.08 0.31 6.64
N PRO A 6 -9.13 1.14 7.71
CA PRO A 6 -10.20 2.11 7.99
C PRO A 6 -10.39 3.09 6.81
N VAL A 7 -11.45 3.91 6.81
CA VAL A 7 -11.64 4.90 5.73
C VAL A 7 -10.40 5.77 5.58
N ARG A 8 -10.01 6.14 4.35
CA ARG A 8 -8.69 6.74 4.08
C ARG A 8 -8.37 7.98 4.90
N SER A 9 -9.38 8.78 5.25
CA SER A 9 -9.24 9.96 6.12
C SER A 9 -8.84 9.65 7.57
N GLN A 10 -9.01 8.40 8.01
CA GLN A 10 -8.63 7.89 9.32
C GLN A 10 -7.33 7.08 9.30
N CYS A 11 -6.79 6.77 8.11
CA CYS A 11 -5.51 6.10 8.01
C CYS A 11 -4.37 7.01 8.51
N GLN A 12 -3.48 6.43 9.32
CA GLN A 12 -2.22 7.05 9.69
C GLN A 12 -1.16 6.62 8.67
N PHE A 13 -0.38 7.57 8.20
CA PHE A 13 0.72 7.34 7.26
C PHE A 13 2.01 7.86 7.88
N ASP A 14 3.00 7.00 8.02
CA ASP A 14 4.28 7.33 8.62
C ASP A 14 5.13 8.15 7.65
N ARG A 15 4.97 7.92 6.34
CA ARG A 15 5.68 8.65 5.29
C ARG A 15 4.74 9.29 4.26
N PRO A 16 5.13 10.45 3.68
CA PRO A 16 4.39 11.06 2.59
C PRO A 16 4.17 10.13 1.37
N GLY A 17 5.09 9.20 1.13
CA GLY A 17 4.98 8.17 0.10
C GLY A 17 3.77 7.27 0.27
N GLU A 18 3.49 6.81 1.49
CA GLU A 18 2.32 5.96 1.79
C GLU A 18 1.01 6.71 1.52
N ARG A 19 0.92 7.97 1.96
CA ARG A 19 -0.25 8.82 1.67
C ARG A 19 -0.48 8.96 0.17
N ARG A 20 0.57 9.28 -0.59
CA ARG A 20 0.53 9.40 -2.06
C ARG A 20 0.18 8.09 -2.75
N PHE A 21 0.54 6.94 -2.16
CA PHE A 21 0.19 5.63 -2.67
C PHE A 21 -1.27 5.30 -2.38
N ALA A 22 -1.76 5.56 -1.16
CA ALA A 22 -3.16 5.39 -0.78
C ALA A 22 -4.11 6.20 -1.67
N GLU A 23 -3.77 7.47 -1.96
CA GLU A 23 -4.53 8.31 -2.88
C GLU A 23 -4.61 7.73 -4.31
N ARG A 24 -3.54 7.08 -4.77
CA ARG A 24 -3.52 6.41 -6.08
C ARG A 24 -4.37 5.15 -6.07
N LEU A 25 -4.27 4.33 -5.02
CA LEU A 25 -5.12 3.14 -4.89
C LEU A 25 -6.60 3.52 -4.90
N GLU A 26 -7.02 4.52 -4.13
CA GLU A 26 -8.41 4.99 -4.08
C GLU A 26 -8.92 5.46 -5.46
N LYS A 27 -8.10 6.24 -6.18
CA LYS A 27 -8.49 6.84 -7.46
C LYS A 27 -8.40 5.91 -8.66
N LEU A 28 -7.43 5.01 -8.68
CA LEU A 28 -7.09 4.21 -9.87
C LEU A 28 -7.70 2.81 -9.85
N LEU A 29 -8.01 2.27 -8.67
CA LEU A 29 -8.66 0.97 -8.57
C LEU A 29 -10.20 1.11 -8.57
N GLU A 30 -10.85 0.08 -9.09
CA GLU A 30 -12.30 -0.06 -9.11
C GLU A 30 -12.88 -0.24 -7.69
N ASP A 31 -14.19 -0.10 -7.55
CA ASP A 31 -14.89 -0.12 -6.26
C ASP A 31 -15.04 -1.52 -5.62
N ASP A 32 -14.67 -2.57 -6.36
CA ASP A 32 -14.58 -3.95 -5.89
C ASP A 32 -13.23 -4.31 -5.23
N TYR A 33 -12.32 -3.34 -5.17
CA TYR A 33 -11.08 -3.44 -4.39
C TYR A 33 -11.26 -2.95 -2.96
N LEU A 34 -10.71 -3.72 -2.02
CA LEU A 34 -10.54 -3.36 -0.62
C LEU A 34 -9.06 -3.11 -0.31
N CYS A 35 -8.73 -1.89 0.08
CA CYS A 35 -7.40 -1.48 0.52
C CYS A 35 -7.39 -1.38 2.06
N TRP A 36 -6.74 -2.33 2.73
CA TRP A 36 -6.60 -2.36 4.17
C TRP A 36 -5.23 -1.82 4.57
N SER A 37 -5.20 -0.67 5.24
CA SER A 37 -3.97 -0.04 5.71
C SER A 37 -3.55 -0.56 7.08
N ASN A 38 -2.25 -0.80 7.28
CA ASN A 38 -1.66 -1.22 8.55
C ASN A 38 -2.38 -2.44 9.18
N ALA A 39 -2.68 -3.44 8.36
CA ALA A 39 -3.43 -4.62 8.75
C ALA A 39 -2.48 -5.72 9.26
N PRO A 40 -2.77 -6.42 10.37
CA PRO A 40 -1.97 -7.57 10.77
C PRO A 40 -2.15 -8.72 9.77
N VAL A 41 -1.03 -9.23 9.26
CA VAL A 41 -0.98 -10.35 8.30
C VAL A 41 -0.18 -11.51 8.89
N GLY A 42 -0.79 -12.70 8.80
CA GLY A 42 -0.17 -13.97 9.15
C GLY A 42 -0.02 -14.23 10.66
N PRO A 43 0.52 -15.41 11.04
CA PRO A 43 0.58 -15.85 12.44
C PRO A 43 1.43 -14.96 13.36
N MET A 44 2.38 -14.21 12.79
CA MET A 44 3.25 -13.30 13.53
C MET A 44 2.70 -11.87 13.59
N ALA A 45 1.49 -11.62 13.09
CA ALA A 45 0.88 -10.29 13.00
C ALA A 45 1.86 -9.25 12.44
N ARG A 46 2.40 -9.50 11.23
CA ARG A 46 3.22 -8.48 10.55
C ARG A 46 2.30 -7.40 10.03
N TYR A 47 2.74 -6.15 10.13
CA TYR A 47 1.95 -4.98 9.76
C TYR A 47 2.54 -4.32 8.50
N PRO A 48 2.25 -4.85 7.29
CA PRO A 48 2.60 -4.17 6.05
C PRO A 48 1.77 -2.88 5.90
N ASP A 49 2.29 -1.96 5.09
CA ASP A 49 1.63 -0.66 4.86
C ASP A 49 0.22 -0.83 4.26
N PHE A 50 0.07 -1.72 3.27
CA PHE A 50 -1.22 -2.00 2.62
C PHE A 50 -1.42 -3.48 2.27
N VAL A 51 -2.64 -3.96 2.49
CA VAL A 51 -3.17 -5.20 1.91
C VAL A 51 -4.27 -4.82 0.93
N VAL A 52 -4.08 -5.11 -0.35
CA VAL A 52 -5.04 -4.83 -1.43
C VAL A 52 -5.70 -6.13 -1.83
N MET A 53 -7.02 -6.20 -1.72
CA MET A 53 -7.80 -7.42 -1.94
C MET A 53 -8.87 -7.18 -2.99
N HIS A 54 -9.13 -8.19 -3.81
CA HIS A 54 -10.22 -8.17 -4.79
C HIS A 54 -10.87 -9.56 -4.84
N SER A 55 -12.20 -9.59 -4.76
CA SER A 55 -12.98 -10.82 -4.55
C SER A 55 -12.76 -11.93 -5.59
N ARG A 56 -12.46 -11.57 -6.84
CA ARG A 56 -12.23 -12.51 -7.96
C ARG A 56 -10.76 -12.61 -8.40
N ARG A 57 -9.85 -11.94 -7.70
CA ARG A 57 -8.41 -11.90 -8.01
C ARG A 57 -7.63 -12.26 -6.74
N SER A 58 -6.30 -12.33 -6.84
CA SER A 58 -5.44 -12.52 -5.67
C SER A 58 -5.32 -11.23 -4.86
N SER A 59 -5.04 -11.38 -3.57
CA SER A 59 -4.62 -10.28 -2.70
C SER A 59 -3.13 -9.95 -2.90
N LEU A 60 -2.79 -8.69 -2.71
CA LEU A 60 -1.42 -8.17 -2.76
C LEU A 60 -1.07 -7.51 -1.43
N VAL A 61 0.17 -7.70 -0.99
CA VAL A 61 0.72 -7.07 0.22
C VAL A 61 1.82 -6.11 -0.22
N PHE A 62 1.71 -4.85 0.17
CA PHE A 62 2.62 -3.79 -0.21
C PHE A 62 3.35 -3.21 0.98
N GLU A 63 4.65 -3.02 0.78
CA GLU A 63 5.53 -2.21 1.61
C GLU A 63 5.99 -1.02 0.76
N VAL A 64 5.74 0.20 1.23
CA VAL A 64 6.01 1.44 0.51
C VAL A 64 7.33 2.03 0.98
N LYS A 65 8.27 2.20 0.06
CA LYS A 65 9.53 2.91 0.31
C LYS A 65 9.54 4.24 -0.44
N ASP A 66 9.61 5.34 0.30
CA ASP A 66 9.63 6.71 -0.26
C ASP A 66 11.07 7.14 -0.58
N TRP A 67 11.71 6.48 -1.56
CA TRP A 67 13.09 6.79 -1.95
C TRP A 67 13.18 8.16 -2.62
N LYS A 68 14.22 8.92 -2.25
CA LYS A 68 14.57 10.16 -2.93
C LYS A 68 15.74 9.87 -3.87
N VAL A 69 15.73 10.49 -5.05
CA VAL A 69 16.84 10.38 -6.02
C VAL A 69 18.16 10.78 -5.36
N VAL A 70 18.15 11.85 -4.56
CA VAL A 70 19.35 12.33 -3.83
C VAL A 70 19.92 11.33 -2.82
N THR A 71 19.10 10.40 -2.31
CA THR A 71 19.53 9.36 -1.37
C THR A 71 19.79 8.02 -2.03
N THR A 72 19.55 7.91 -3.34
CA THR A 72 19.73 6.67 -4.10
C THR A 72 21.14 6.66 -4.68
N GLN A 73 21.98 5.74 -4.24
CA GLN A 73 23.40 5.71 -4.60
C GLN A 73 23.64 5.07 -5.97
N SER A 74 23.05 3.89 -6.19
CA SER A 74 23.18 3.12 -7.42
C SER A 74 21.97 2.21 -7.60
N MET A 75 21.74 1.79 -8.83
CA MET A 75 20.69 0.83 -9.19
C MET A 75 21.35 -0.24 -10.05
N THR A 76 21.45 -1.45 -9.53
CA THR A 76 22.04 -2.58 -10.26
C THR A 76 20.93 -3.28 -11.04
N HIS A 77 21.16 -3.58 -12.31
CA HIS A 77 20.28 -4.43 -13.09
C HIS A 77 20.75 -5.87 -12.93
N ASP A 78 19.91 -6.74 -12.35
CA ASP A 78 20.19 -8.18 -12.38
C ASP A 78 20.05 -8.68 -13.82
N PRO A 79 21.02 -9.43 -14.36
CA PRO A 79 21.05 -9.89 -15.75
C PRO A 79 19.92 -10.86 -16.12
#